data_AF-A0A0S8JKU5-F1
#
_entry.id   AF-A0A0S8JKU5-F1
#
_cell.length_a   1.000
_cell.length_b   1.000
_cell.length_c   1.000
_cell.angle_alpha   90.00
_cell.angle_beta   90.00
_cell.angle_gamma   90.00
#
_symmetry.space_group_name_H-M   'P 1'
#
loop_
_entity.id
_entity.type
_entity.pdbx_description
1 polymer ?
#
loop_
_entity_poly.entity_id
_entity_poly.type
_entity_poly.pdbx_seq_one_letter_code
_entity_poly.pdbx_strand_id
1 'polypeptide(L)'
;MRGLRGLLCASLILGIGTRAHATVLHVPSEYPTIQSAIDPAVEDDTVLVADGTYTGDGNRDLDFGGKNLCVMSENGSSRTTIDCEGDSLDLHRGFDFYSGEDSTSVVQGFTITSGYVPGNGGGIYCRSNSSPTIRDNVIIGNRAGFGGGLYCWSSSPSIVGNTIAGNVAAEGGGGIRCYGDAAPTIEGNAIVGNTAAVGGGGVCCWDHSSPLMVGNRISGNTTGSGGGIYCYDNSSPIIVGNTIVGNNAEYGGGIRCRDSSSPVIVGCTFADNWAGGYGGAIHNYSSSPIVISTILWGDSAGTAGAEIYSVGVDTVVVSYSDVEGGWPGEGNIDADPTFVLASERDYRLLWHSPCIDAGHPDSLDPDATRSDMGAFFFDQDDYLTLYLTPDAMVVSQGEELGVTYTVINRWAQAEAFWVLAEAALPGGGTLNVFGPDQYILPADAIVQRHLSHSVPGSAPLGMYGYRSRIGVPPSSLYDEDSFRFVVVEP
;
A
#
# COMPACT_ATOMS: atom_id res chain seq x y z
N MET A 1 -27.35 0.61 75.03
CA MET A 1 -26.07 1.30 74.76
C MET A 1 -25.03 0.25 74.41
N ARG A 2 -24.51 0.31 73.16
CA ARG A 2 -23.22 -0.20 72.64
C ARG A 2 -22.89 -1.70 72.88
N GLY A 3 -22.57 -2.54 71.90
CA GLY A 3 -22.24 -2.33 70.49
C GLY A 3 -21.25 -3.44 70.06
N LEU A 4 -21.59 -4.11 68.95
CA LEU A 4 -20.72 -4.65 67.89
C LEU A 4 -19.27 -5.08 68.22
N ARG A 5 -18.92 -6.34 67.90
CA ARG A 5 -18.00 -6.68 66.79
C ARG A 5 -17.81 -8.21 66.70
N GLY A 6 -18.54 -8.83 65.79
CA GLY A 6 -18.12 -10.09 65.17
C GLY A 6 -17.13 -9.77 64.06
N LEU A 7 -15.98 -10.44 64.05
CA LEU A 7 -15.07 -10.45 62.91
C LEU A 7 -15.30 -11.78 62.17
N LEU A 8 -16.16 -11.76 61.14
CA LEU A 8 -16.14 -12.79 60.11
C LEU A 8 -14.94 -12.51 59.21
N CYS A 9 -13.98 -13.43 59.16
CA CYS A 9 -13.04 -13.51 58.06
C CYS A 9 -13.81 -13.89 56.80
N ALA A 10 -14.13 -12.90 55.96
CA ALA A 10 -14.50 -13.14 54.58
C ALA A 10 -13.23 -13.56 53.83
N SER A 11 -13.12 -14.86 53.55
CA SER A 11 -12.18 -15.38 52.56
C SER A 11 -12.53 -14.77 51.21
N LEU A 12 -11.74 -13.79 50.79
CA LEU A 12 -11.73 -13.23 49.45
C LEU A 12 -11.26 -14.36 48.51
N ILE A 13 -12.21 -15.05 47.88
CA ILE A 13 -11.90 -15.90 46.72
C ILE A 13 -11.57 -14.90 45.61
N LEU A 14 -10.27 -14.63 45.42
CA LEU A 14 -9.78 -14.12 44.14
C LEU A 14 -10.15 -15.19 43.11
N GLY A 15 -11.22 -14.93 42.38
CA GLY A 15 -11.47 -15.61 41.11
C GLY A 15 -10.29 -15.29 40.22
N ILE A 16 -9.33 -16.21 40.16
CA ILE A 16 -8.38 -16.28 39.06
C ILE A 16 -9.28 -16.62 37.86
N GLY A 17 -9.74 -15.58 37.17
CA GLY A 17 -10.34 -15.75 35.86
C GLY A 17 -9.29 -16.43 35.01
N THR A 18 -9.47 -17.72 34.78
CA THR A 18 -8.76 -18.43 33.73
C THR A 18 -9.07 -17.64 32.47
N ARG A 19 -8.10 -16.92 31.90
CA ARG A 19 -8.23 -16.45 30.53
C ARG A 19 -8.58 -17.68 29.72
N ALA A 20 -9.75 -17.68 29.09
CA ALA A 20 -10.06 -18.71 28.11
C ALA A 20 -8.89 -18.70 27.12
N HIS A 21 -8.36 -19.89 26.82
CA HIS A 21 -7.30 -19.99 25.84
C HIS A 21 -7.90 -19.60 24.50
N ALA A 22 -7.28 -18.66 23.78
CA ALA A 22 -7.63 -18.36 22.40
C ALA A 22 -7.77 -19.67 21.63
N THR A 23 -8.95 -19.88 21.04
CA THR A 23 -9.32 -21.09 20.31
C THR A 23 -9.35 -20.79 18.82
N VAL A 24 -9.07 -21.80 18.00
CA VAL A 24 -9.20 -21.72 16.55
C VAL A 24 -10.51 -22.38 16.13
N LEU A 25 -11.37 -21.64 15.44
CA LEU A 25 -12.65 -22.09 14.90
C LEU A 25 -12.50 -22.25 13.38
N HIS A 26 -12.74 -23.45 12.87
CA HIS A 26 -12.43 -23.78 11.48
C HIS A 26 -13.65 -23.68 10.55
N VAL A 27 -13.50 -22.93 9.46
CA VAL A 27 -14.52 -22.77 8.42
C VAL A 27 -14.01 -23.40 7.11
N PRO A 28 -14.73 -24.33 6.46
CA PRO A 28 -16.10 -24.75 6.77
C PRO A 28 -16.21 -26.02 7.65
N SER A 29 -15.09 -26.59 8.11
CA SER A 29 -15.08 -27.94 8.68
C SER A 29 -15.83 -28.08 9.99
N GLU A 30 -15.86 -27.02 10.81
CA GLU A 30 -16.62 -26.98 12.07
C GLU A 30 -17.86 -26.11 11.95
N TYR A 31 -17.75 -25.00 11.21
CA TYR A 31 -18.80 -24.01 11.02
C TYR A 31 -19.07 -23.83 9.53
N PRO A 32 -20.32 -23.95 9.05
CA PRO A 32 -20.61 -23.95 7.61
C PRO A 32 -20.33 -22.60 6.92
N THR A 33 -20.38 -21.49 7.64
CA THR A 33 -20.14 -20.13 7.13
C THR A 33 -19.23 -19.34 8.06
N ILE A 34 -18.61 -18.29 7.54
CA ILE A 34 -17.69 -17.44 8.32
C ILE A 34 -18.42 -16.80 9.52
N GLN A 35 -19.58 -16.20 9.29
CA GLN A 35 -20.38 -15.59 10.36
C GLN A 35 -20.80 -16.61 11.41
N SER A 36 -21.13 -17.85 11.01
CA SER A 36 -21.51 -18.90 11.98
C SER A 36 -20.35 -19.32 12.91
N ALA A 37 -19.09 -19.10 12.51
CA ALA A 37 -17.92 -19.23 13.39
C ALA A 37 -17.68 -17.96 14.20
N ILE A 38 -17.87 -16.77 13.60
CA ILE A 38 -17.76 -15.50 14.31
C ILE A 38 -18.75 -15.47 15.48
N ASP A 39 -20.03 -15.81 15.27
CA ASP A 39 -21.10 -15.67 16.27
C ASP A 39 -20.75 -16.26 17.66
N PRO A 40 -20.31 -17.53 17.79
CA PRO A 40 -19.92 -18.12 19.07
C PRO A 40 -18.50 -17.79 19.54
N ALA A 41 -17.63 -17.24 18.67
CA ALA A 41 -16.28 -16.87 19.04
C ALA A 41 -16.28 -15.81 20.15
N VAL A 42 -15.26 -15.85 21.00
CA VAL A 42 -15.01 -14.87 22.07
C VAL A 42 -13.73 -14.08 21.79
N GLU A 43 -13.41 -13.12 22.67
CA GLU A 43 -12.19 -12.32 22.58
C GLU A 43 -10.95 -13.19 22.39
N ASP A 44 -10.03 -12.73 21.55
CA ASP A 44 -8.76 -13.36 21.16
C ASP A 44 -8.89 -14.69 20.36
N ASP A 45 -10.10 -15.18 20.06
CA ASP A 45 -10.27 -16.35 19.19
C ASP A 45 -9.82 -16.06 17.75
N THR A 46 -9.53 -17.13 17.01
CA THR A 46 -9.23 -17.08 15.58
C THR A 46 -10.28 -17.87 14.79
N VAL A 47 -10.97 -17.22 13.86
CA VAL A 47 -11.76 -17.88 12.81
C VAL A 47 -10.82 -18.14 11.63
N LEU A 48 -10.42 -19.39 11.44
CA LEU A 48 -9.52 -19.82 10.37
C LEU A 48 -10.33 -20.35 9.18
N VAL A 49 -10.21 -19.67 8.04
CA VAL A 49 -11.01 -19.93 6.83
C VAL A 49 -10.16 -20.66 5.80
N ALA A 50 -10.57 -21.87 5.43
CA ALA A 50 -9.88 -22.70 4.45
C ALA A 50 -9.91 -22.08 3.03
N ASP A 51 -9.18 -22.72 2.11
CA ASP A 51 -9.20 -22.37 0.69
C ASP A 51 -10.61 -22.51 0.10
N GLY A 52 -11.05 -21.51 -0.67
CA GLY A 52 -12.34 -21.54 -1.34
C GLY A 52 -12.91 -20.16 -1.66
N THR A 53 -14.02 -20.18 -2.38
CA THR A 53 -14.86 -19.00 -2.62
C THR A 53 -16.08 -19.09 -1.72
N TYR A 54 -16.28 -18.07 -0.89
CA TYR A 54 -17.32 -17.96 0.10
C TYR A 54 -18.35 -16.93 -0.38
N THR A 55 -19.57 -17.41 -0.64
CA THR A 55 -20.70 -16.66 -1.20
C THR A 55 -21.95 -16.79 -0.33
N GLY A 56 -22.97 -15.97 -0.61
CA GLY A 56 -24.27 -16.04 0.06
C GLY A 56 -24.27 -15.67 1.54
N ASP A 57 -25.44 -15.84 2.16
CA ASP A 57 -25.70 -15.42 3.53
C ASP A 57 -24.76 -16.07 4.55
N GLY A 58 -24.23 -15.26 5.47
CA GLY A 58 -23.26 -15.68 6.47
C GLY A 58 -21.80 -15.69 6.00
N ASN A 59 -21.54 -15.37 4.75
CA ASN A 59 -20.18 -15.17 4.21
C ASN A 59 -19.94 -13.74 3.70
N ARG A 60 -20.98 -12.90 3.72
CA ARG A 60 -20.99 -11.48 3.33
C ARG A 60 -21.62 -10.66 4.45
N ASP A 61 -21.39 -9.35 4.43
CA ASP A 61 -21.73 -8.42 5.51
C ASP A 61 -21.25 -8.89 6.89
N LEU A 62 -20.04 -9.42 6.93
CA LEU A 62 -19.46 -10.00 8.14
C LEU A 62 -19.29 -8.92 9.22
N ASP A 63 -19.77 -9.23 10.41
CA ASP A 63 -19.79 -8.34 11.58
C ASP A 63 -19.24 -9.09 12.78
N PHE A 64 -18.28 -8.48 13.48
CA PHE A 64 -17.63 -9.08 14.64
C PHE A 64 -18.46 -8.88 15.91
N GLY A 65 -19.48 -8.01 15.89
CA GLY A 65 -20.33 -7.74 17.03
C GLY A 65 -19.59 -7.09 18.20
N GLY A 66 -18.57 -6.29 17.91
CA GLY A 66 -17.73 -5.60 18.90
C GLY A 66 -16.68 -6.49 19.55
N LYS A 67 -16.43 -7.67 18.98
CA LYS A 67 -15.44 -8.63 19.49
C LYS A 67 -14.07 -8.39 18.86
N ASN A 68 -13.05 -8.50 19.67
CA ASN A 68 -11.65 -8.46 19.27
C ASN A 68 -11.17 -9.89 18.98
N LEU A 69 -11.41 -10.35 17.76
CA LEU A 69 -11.00 -11.67 17.26
C LEU A 69 -10.27 -11.54 15.93
N CYS A 70 -9.59 -12.60 15.51
CA CYS A 70 -8.93 -12.67 14.20
C CYS A 70 -9.77 -13.52 13.24
N VAL A 71 -10.21 -12.96 12.12
CA VAL A 71 -10.71 -13.73 10.97
C VAL A 71 -9.62 -13.73 9.92
N MET A 72 -9.13 -14.91 9.54
CA MET A 72 -8.03 -15.02 8.58
C MET A 72 -8.17 -16.21 7.63
N SER A 73 -7.68 -16.04 6.41
CA SER A 73 -7.44 -17.15 5.48
C SER A 73 -6.31 -18.05 5.97
N GLU A 74 -6.44 -19.36 5.72
CA GLU A 74 -5.40 -20.36 5.98
C GLU A 74 -4.17 -20.18 5.08
N ASN A 75 -4.36 -19.92 3.78
CA ASN A 75 -3.28 -19.87 2.79
C ASN A 75 -3.20 -18.54 2.00
N GLY A 76 -3.77 -17.48 2.57
CA GLY A 76 -3.67 -16.10 2.06
C GLY A 76 -4.64 -15.76 0.92
N SER A 77 -4.57 -14.50 0.48
CA SER A 77 -5.62 -13.87 -0.34
C SER A 77 -5.79 -14.49 -1.72
N SER A 78 -4.77 -15.13 -2.28
CA SER A 78 -4.87 -15.85 -3.55
C SER A 78 -5.65 -17.18 -3.46
N ARG A 79 -5.98 -17.64 -2.24
CA ARG A 79 -6.59 -18.95 -1.99
C ARG A 79 -7.97 -18.88 -1.35
N THR A 80 -8.31 -17.76 -0.70
CA THR A 80 -9.60 -17.56 -0.06
C THR A 80 -10.25 -16.27 -0.55
N THR A 81 -11.41 -16.41 -1.18
CA THR A 81 -12.19 -15.31 -1.74
C THR A 81 -13.51 -15.17 -0.98
N ILE A 82 -13.80 -13.98 -0.49
CA ILE A 82 -15.13 -13.53 -0.07
C ILE A 82 -15.74 -12.80 -1.27
N ASP A 83 -16.68 -13.45 -1.93
CA ASP A 83 -17.42 -12.89 -3.06
C ASP A 83 -18.78 -12.41 -2.55
N CYS A 84 -18.95 -11.09 -2.50
CA CYS A 84 -20.10 -10.47 -1.83
C CYS A 84 -21.39 -10.62 -2.65
N GLU A 85 -21.28 -10.91 -3.95
CA GLU A 85 -22.42 -11.03 -4.88
C GLU A 85 -23.34 -9.78 -4.87
N GLY A 86 -22.79 -8.61 -4.57
CA GLY A 86 -23.54 -7.37 -4.46
C GLY A 86 -23.92 -6.81 -5.84
N ASP A 87 -25.17 -6.39 -6.00
CA ASP A 87 -25.65 -5.67 -7.18
C ASP A 87 -26.74 -4.63 -6.84
N SER A 88 -27.36 -4.02 -7.85
CA SER A 88 -28.38 -2.99 -7.65
C SER A 88 -29.69 -3.46 -6.99
N LEU A 89 -29.92 -4.76 -6.93
CA LEU A 89 -31.10 -5.42 -6.37
C LEU A 89 -30.81 -6.08 -5.01
N ASP A 90 -29.57 -6.56 -4.80
CA ASP A 90 -29.12 -7.19 -3.56
C ASP A 90 -27.82 -6.52 -3.06
N LEU A 91 -27.95 -5.61 -2.10
CA LEU A 91 -26.84 -4.74 -1.67
C LEU A 91 -26.00 -5.44 -0.60
N HIS A 92 -24.75 -5.76 -0.94
CA HIS A 92 -23.84 -6.47 -0.03
C HIS A 92 -22.42 -5.92 -0.08
N ARG A 93 -21.72 -6.06 1.04
CA ARG A 93 -20.28 -5.83 1.18
C ARG A 93 -19.59 -7.03 1.85
N GLY A 94 -18.28 -6.98 2.00
CA GLY A 94 -17.52 -8.04 2.68
C GLY A 94 -17.65 -7.94 4.20
N PHE A 95 -17.32 -6.78 4.75
CA PHE A 95 -17.30 -6.54 6.21
C PHE A 95 -17.98 -5.19 6.56
N ASP A 96 -18.76 -5.16 7.65
CA ASP A 96 -19.34 -3.96 8.26
C ASP A 96 -18.98 -3.90 9.75
N PHE A 97 -18.07 -3.01 10.12
CA PHE A 97 -17.63 -2.79 11.50
C PHE A 97 -18.34 -1.57 12.07
N TYR A 98 -19.18 -1.76 13.07
CA TYR A 98 -19.99 -0.69 13.65
C TYR A 98 -20.28 -0.86 15.14
N SER A 99 -19.63 -1.82 15.80
CA SER A 99 -19.93 -2.24 17.17
C SER A 99 -18.80 -1.89 18.15
N GLY A 100 -17.85 -1.06 17.73
CA GLY A 100 -16.77 -0.54 18.59
C GLY A 100 -15.52 -1.42 18.62
N GLU A 101 -15.32 -2.24 17.58
CA GLU A 101 -14.12 -3.03 17.37
C GLU A 101 -12.85 -2.15 17.45
N ASP A 102 -11.80 -2.63 18.10
CA ASP A 102 -10.51 -1.94 18.14
C ASP A 102 -9.47 -2.63 17.23
N SER A 103 -8.22 -2.16 17.28
CA SER A 103 -7.12 -2.68 16.44
C SER A 103 -6.82 -4.17 16.62
N THR A 104 -7.35 -4.81 17.68
CA THR A 104 -7.20 -6.24 17.92
C THR A 104 -8.27 -7.10 17.25
N SER A 105 -9.33 -6.49 16.69
CA SER A 105 -10.16 -7.12 15.66
C SER A 105 -9.39 -7.14 14.34
N VAL A 106 -9.10 -8.32 13.81
CA VAL A 106 -8.22 -8.49 12.64
C VAL A 106 -8.93 -9.18 11.48
N VAL A 107 -8.83 -8.60 10.28
CA VAL A 107 -9.17 -9.27 9.01
C VAL A 107 -7.90 -9.46 8.19
N GLN A 108 -7.58 -10.71 7.86
CA GLN A 108 -6.33 -11.03 7.16
C GLN A 108 -6.47 -12.03 6.01
N GLY A 109 -5.80 -11.73 4.90
CA GLY A 109 -5.47 -12.72 3.89
C GLY A 109 -6.65 -13.12 3.01
N PHE A 110 -7.64 -12.26 2.81
CA PHE A 110 -8.76 -12.52 1.91
C PHE A 110 -8.65 -11.76 0.60
N THR A 111 -9.13 -12.34 -0.49
CA THR A 111 -9.67 -11.54 -1.60
C THR A 111 -11.10 -11.15 -1.26
N ILE A 112 -11.44 -9.86 -1.28
CA ILE A 112 -12.78 -9.31 -1.03
C ILE A 112 -13.25 -8.60 -2.29
N THR A 113 -14.30 -9.14 -2.91
CA THR A 113 -14.73 -8.71 -4.25
C THR A 113 -16.24 -8.64 -4.38
N SER A 114 -16.68 -7.97 -5.46
CA SER A 114 -18.08 -7.89 -5.89
C SER A 114 -19.01 -7.24 -4.86
N GLY A 115 -18.47 -6.43 -3.95
CA GLY A 115 -19.28 -5.60 -3.07
C GLY A 115 -19.96 -4.48 -3.84
N TYR A 116 -21.25 -4.24 -3.59
CA TYR A 116 -22.02 -3.17 -4.22
C TYR A 116 -22.98 -2.51 -3.22
N VAL A 117 -22.73 -1.24 -2.91
CA VAL A 117 -23.58 -0.45 -2.02
C VAL A 117 -23.68 0.99 -2.54
N PRO A 118 -24.84 1.47 -3.04
CA PRO A 118 -24.99 2.84 -3.52
C PRO A 118 -24.62 3.94 -2.50
N GLY A 119 -24.62 3.59 -1.21
CA GLY A 119 -24.10 4.41 -0.12
C GLY A 119 -22.60 4.24 0.10
N ASN A 120 -22.23 3.71 1.24
CA ASN A 120 -20.86 3.78 1.77
C ASN A 120 -20.24 2.38 1.90
N GLY A 121 -18.95 2.26 1.55
CA GLY A 121 -18.13 1.08 1.80
C GLY A 121 -18.57 -0.12 0.96
N GLY A 122 -18.02 -0.22 -0.25
CA GLY A 122 -18.35 -1.31 -1.18
C GLY A 122 -17.77 -2.64 -0.72
N GLY A 123 -16.47 -2.68 -0.42
CA GLY A 123 -15.81 -3.87 0.13
C GLY A 123 -15.89 -3.93 1.66
N ILE A 124 -15.39 -2.90 2.33
CA ILE A 124 -15.34 -2.82 3.81
C ILE A 124 -15.86 -1.47 4.28
N TYR A 125 -16.65 -1.48 5.35
CA TYR A 125 -17.12 -0.26 6.00
C TYR A 125 -16.76 -0.26 7.49
N CYS A 126 -15.97 0.73 7.92
CA CYS A 126 -15.63 0.97 9.33
C CYS A 126 -16.34 2.23 9.80
N ARG A 127 -17.25 2.13 10.77
CA ARG A 127 -18.02 3.25 11.30
C ARG A 127 -18.22 3.15 12.81
N SER A 128 -18.83 4.18 13.39
CA SER A 128 -19.17 4.20 14.83
C SER A 128 -17.94 4.02 15.74
N ASN A 129 -16.79 4.60 15.38
CA ASN A 129 -15.49 4.44 16.06
C ASN A 129 -14.87 3.04 16.00
N SER A 130 -15.40 2.14 15.18
CA SER A 130 -14.83 0.80 14.99
C SER A 130 -13.58 0.88 14.13
N SER A 131 -12.42 0.52 14.69
CA SER A 131 -11.09 0.75 14.15
C SER A 131 -10.28 -0.56 14.08
N PRO A 132 -10.73 -1.57 13.30
CA PRO A 132 -10.05 -2.86 13.17
C PRO A 132 -8.69 -2.76 12.47
N THR A 133 -7.91 -3.84 12.54
CA THR A 133 -6.75 -4.06 11.67
C THR A 133 -7.16 -4.84 10.43
N ILE A 134 -6.92 -4.27 9.27
CA ILE A 134 -7.20 -4.83 7.94
C ILE A 134 -5.86 -5.01 7.25
N ARG A 135 -5.39 -6.25 7.09
CA ARG A 135 -4.04 -6.51 6.57
C ARG A 135 -3.90 -7.68 5.62
N ASP A 136 -2.96 -7.58 4.70
CA ASP A 136 -2.62 -8.64 3.73
C ASP A 136 -3.81 -9.11 2.86
N ASN A 137 -4.81 -8.24 2.66
CA ASN A 137 -5.99 -8.54 1.84
C ASN A 137 -5.84 -8.02 0.41
N VAL A 138 -6.66 -8.56 -0.51
CA VAL A 138 -6.88 -8.03 -1.86
C VAL A 138 -8.33 -7.53 -1.93
N ILE A 139 -8.54 -6.22 -1.84
CA ILE A 139 -9.85 -5.58 -1.91
C ILE A 139 -10.05 -5.06 -3.34
N ILE A 140 -10.82 -5.80 -4.14
CA ILE A 140 -10.83 -5.62 -5.60
C ILE A 140 -12.23 -5.57 -6.19
N GLY A 141 -12.45 -4.70 -7.19
CA GLY A 141 -13.67 -4.70 -7.99
C GLY A 141 -14.95 -4.37 -7.23
N ASN A 142 -14.83 -3.70 -6.07
CA ASN A 142 -15.98 -3.30 -5.26
C ASN A 142 -16.49 -1.91 -5.69
N ARG A 143 -17.78 -1.67 -5.50
CA ARG A 143 -18.46 -0.45 -5.93
C ARG A 143 -19.31 0.18 -4.84
N ALA A 144 -19.16 1.48 -4.67
CA ALA A 144 -20.02 2.25 -3.76
C ALA A 144 -20.35 3.66 -4.24
N GLY A 145 -21.17 4.39 -3.49
CA GLY A 145 -21.24 5.85 -3.61
C GLY A 145 -19.95 6.51 -3.10
N PHE A 146 -19.48 6.05 -1.95
CA PHE A 146 -18.26 6.52 -1.29
C PHE A 146 -17.43 5.34 -0.78
N GLY A 147 -16.10 5.39 -0.93
CA GLY A 147 -15.23 4.32 -0.45
C GLY A 147 -15.51 3.01 -1.18
N GLY A 148 -15.18 2.96 -2.47
CA GLY A 148 -15.46 1.79 -3.31
C GLY A 148 -14.86 0.53 -2.72
N GLY A 149 -13.57 0.56 -2.39
CA GLY A 149 -12.91 -0.51 -1.64
C GLY A 149 -13.22 -0.45 -0.15
N LEU A 150 -12.90 0.68 0.49
CA LEU A 150 -12.98 0.85 1.94
C LEU A 150 -13.50 2.25 2.32
N TYR A 151 -14.39 2.31 3.31
CA TYR A 151 -14.84 3.57 3.92
C TYR A 151 -14.53 3.57 5.43
N CYS A 152 -13.78 4.57 5.90
CA CYS A 152 -13.64 4.94 7.32
C CYS A 152 -14.51 6.17 7.67
N TRP A 153 -15.57 5.98 8.44
CA TRP A 153 -16.40 7.07 8.98
C TRP A 153 -16.18 7.23 10.48
N SER A 154 -15.55 8.32 10.89
CA SER A 154 -15.23 8.58 12.30
C SER A 154 -14.59 7.36 12.95
N SER A 155 -13.67 6.74 12.21
CA SER A 155 -12.98 5.51 12.54
C SER A 155 -11.55 5.60 12.05
N SER A 156 -10.65 4.92 12.76
CA SER A 156 -9.21 4.99 12.49
C SER A 156 -8.60 3.58 12.42
N PRO A 157 -9.08 2.71 11.51
CA PRO A 157 -8.51 1.37 11.34
C PRO A 157 -7.03 1.42 10.93
N SER A 158 -6.32 0.33 11.19
CA SER A 158 -4.98 0.08 10.64
C SER A 158 -5.13 -0.69 9.34
N ILE A 159 -4.68 -0.12 8.23
CA ILE A 159 -4.81 -0.66 6.87
C ILE A 159 -3.40 -0.94 6.36
N VAL A 160 -2.96 -2.20 6.41
CA VAL A 160 -1.54 -2.56 6.23
C VAL A 160 -1.32 -3.64 5.18
N GLY A 161 -0.41 -3.43 4.23
CA GLY A 161 0.01 -4.50 3.30
C GLY A 161 -1.10 -5.03 2.39
N ASN A 162 -2.16 -4.24 2.16
CA ASN A 162 -3.27 -4.65 1.30
C ASN A 162 -3.02 -4.25 -0.17
N THR A 163 -3.63 -5.00 -1.08
CA THR A 163 -3.88 -4.54 -2.46
C THR A 163 -5.31 -4.02 -2.55
N ILE A 164 -5.49 -2.74 -2.85
CA ILE A 164 -6.81 -2.09 -3.01
C ILE A 164 -6.90 -1.63 -4.46
N ALA A 165 -7.58 -2.42 -5.30
CA ALA A 165 -7.46 -2.26 -6.74
C ALA A 165 -8.79 -2.27 -7.51
N GLY A 166 -8.88 -1.47 -8.58
CA GLY A 166 -10.02 -1.52 -9.51
C GLY A 166 -11.38 -1.25 -8.85
N ASN A 167 -11.41 -0.60 -7.69
CA ASN A 167 -12.65 -0.26 -7.00
C ASN A 167 -13.23 1.05 -7.54
N VAL A 168 -14.55 1.19 -7.46
CA VAL A 168 -15.28 2.31 -8.09
C VAL A 168 -16.17 3.03 -7.07
N ALA A 169 -16.01 4.33 -6.94
CA ALA A 169 -16.91 5.20 -6.18
C ALA A 169 -17.69 6.14 -7.10
N ALA A 170 -19.00 6.27 -6.89
CA ALA A 170 -19.81 7.22 -7.66
C ALA A 170 -19.51 8.69 -7.30
N GLU A 171 -19.00 8.95 -6.10
CA GLU A 171 -18.63 10.28 -5.65
C GLU A 171 -17.13 10.37 -5.30
N GLY A 172 -16.68 9.79 -4.18
CA GLY A 172 -15.28 9.93 -3.78
C GLY A 172 -14.69 8.78 -3.00
N GLY A 173 -13.36 8.66 -3.08
CA GLY A 173 -12.60 7.56 -2.49
C GLY A 173 -12.84 6.26 -3.26
N GLY A 174 -12.35 6.19 -4.50
CA GLY A 174 -12.47 4.97 -5.31
C GLY A 174 -11.88 3.77 -4.57
N GLY A 175 -10.65 3.91 -4.10
CA GLY A 175 -10.01 2.94 -3.20
C GLY A 175 -10.48 3.12 -1.76
N ILE A 176 -10.06 4.21 -1.10
CA ILE A 176 -10.29 4.48 0.32
C ILE A 176 -10.97 5.85 0.51
N ARG A 177 -11.98 5.90 1.37
CA ARG A 177 -12.58 7.14 1.87
C ARG A 177 -12.33 7.28 3.38
N CYS A 178 -11.77 8.41 3.81
CA CYS A 178 -11.69 8.83 5.21
C CYS A 178 -12.62 10.04 5.40
N TYR A 179 -13.55 9.95 6.36
CA TYR A 179 -14.56 10.98 6.57
C TYR A 179 -14.90 11.19 8.06
N GLY A 180 -15.09 12.46 8.44
CA GLY A 180 -15.60 12.86 9.76
C GLY A 180 -14.65 12.53 10.90
N ASP A 181 -13.53 13.25 10.98
CA ASP A 181 -12.47 13.04 11.98
C ASP A 181 -11.77 11.66 11.91
N ALA A 182 -11.80 11.01 10.75
CA ALA A 182 -11.12 9.73 10.55
C ALA A 182 -9.59 9.94 10.43
N ALA A 183 -8.82 9.13 11.15
CA ALA A 183 -7.35 9.16 11.12
C ALA A 183 -6.74 7.75 11.01
N PRO A 184 -7.12 6.94 9.99
CA PRO A 184 -6.53 5.62 9.83
C PRO A 184 -5.03 5.69 9.55
N THR A 185 -4.33 4.62 9.92
CA THR A 185 -2.96 4.37 9.43
C THR A 185 -3.05 3.53 8.16
N ILE A 186 -2.43 4.00 7.08
CA ILE A 186 -2.43 3.37 5.77
C ILE A 186 -0.96 3.10 5.42
N GLU A 187 -0.51 1.85 5.56
CA GLU A 187 0.91 1.50 5.48
C GLU A 187 1.20 0.35 4.51
N GLY A 188 2.19 0.53 3.63
CA GLY A 188 2.68 -0.54 2.76
C GLY A 188 1.63 -1.11 1.80
N ASN A 189 0.59 -0.34 1.46
CA ASN A 189 -0.48 -0.80 0.58
C ASN A 189 -0.19 -0.49 -0.89
N ALA A 190 -0.74 -1.31 -1.79
CA ALA A 190 -0.86 -1.00 -3.20
C ALA A 190 -2.29 -0.51 -3.51
N ILE A 191 -2.47 0.78 -3.73
CA ILE A 191 -3.76 1.43 -4.05
C ILE A 191 -3.77 1.77 -5.54
N VAL A 192 -4.32 0.87 -6.36
CA VAL A 192 -4.04 0.85 -7.81
C VAL A 192 -5.30 0.84 -8.68
N GLY A 193 -5.36 1.72 -9.68
CA GLY A 193 -6.40 1.64 -10.72
C GLY A 193 -7.82 1.88 -10.20
N ASN A 194 -7.98 2.56 -9.07
CA ASN A 194 -9.29 2.86 -8.51
C ASN A 194 -9.88 4.12 -9.17
N THR A 195 -11.20 4.17 -9.27
CA THR A 195 -11.91 5.25 -9.97
C THR A 195 -12.95 5.92 -9.08
N ALA A 196 -13.03 7.25 -9.12
CA ALA A 196 -14.11 8.01 -8.49
C ALA A 196 -14.61 9.14 -9.40
N ALA A 197 -15.90 9.47 -9.40
CA ALA A 197 -16.39 10.53 -10.31
C ALA A 197 -16.03 11.96 -9.86
N VAL A 198 -15.97 12.23 -8.55
CA VAL A 198 -15.78 13.59 -8.02
C VAL A 198 -14.36 13.80 -7.48
N GLY A 199 -13.91 13.00 -6.50
CA GLY A 199 -12.55 13.18 -5.97
C GLY A 199 -11.96 12.02 -5.18
N GLY A 200 -10.62 11.96 -5.14
CA GLY A 200 -9.84 10.91 -4.51
C GLY A 200 -10.02 9.58 -5.24
N GLY A 201 -9.38 9.43 -6.41
CA GLY A 201 -9.40 8.17 -7.14
C GLY A 201 -8.83 7.04 -6.27
N GLY A 202 -7.63 7.25 -5.73
CA GLY A 202 -7.02 6.38 -4.74
C GLY A 202 -7.60 6.60 -3.34
N VAL A 203 -7.26 7.73 -2.72
CA VAL A 203 -7.66 8.07 -1.34
C VAL A 203 -8.36 9.42 -1.27
N CYS A 204 -9.48 9.49 -0.56
CA CYS A 204 -10.20 10.74 -0.29
C CYS A 204 -10.23 11.02 1.21
N CYS A 205 -9.66 12.16 1.63
CA CYS A 205 -9.70 12.68 3.00
C CYS A 205 -10.63 13.88 3.03
N TRP A 206 -11.71 13.81 3.81
CA TRP A 206 -12.72 14.85 3.91
C TRP A 206 -13.18 15.03 5.34
N ASP A 207 -13.40 16.28 5.76
CA ASP A 207 -14.10 16.65 7.00
C ASP A 207 -13.21 16.29 8.18
N HIS A 208 -12.15 17.09 8.33
CA HIS A 208 -11.19 16.99 9.43
C HIS A 208 -10.45 15.63 9.47
N SER A 209 -10.42 14.89 8.36
CA SER A 209 -9.83 13.55 8.32
C SER A 209 -8.36 13.61 7.91
N SER A 210 -7.48 13.12 8.78
CA SER A 210 -6.03 13.27 8.63
C SER A 210 -5.30 11.94 8.85
N PRO A 211 -5.39 11.01 7.88
CA PRO A 211 -4.68 9.73 7.97
C PRO A 211 -3.15 9.89 7.93
N LEU A 212 -2.47 8.88 8.47
CA LEU A 212 -1.04 8.66 8.29
C LEU A 212 -0.85 7.67 7.13
N MET A 213 -0.14 8.08 6.09
CA MET A 213 0.15 7.26 4.91
C MET A 213 1.65 7.00 4.79
N VAL A 214 2.09 5.76 4.92
CA VAL A 214 3.52 5.40 4.92
C VAL A 214 3.83 4.30 3.90
N GLY A 215 4.83 4.51 3.05
CA GLY A 215 5.35 3.42 2.21
C GLY A 215 4.35 2.83 1.21
N ASN A 216 3.31 3.57 0.83
CA ASN A 216 2.29 3.06 -0.08
C ASN A 216 2.66 3.33 -1.55
N ARG A 217 2.19 2.43 -2.41
CA ARG A 217 2.13 2.64 -3.86
C ARG A 217 0.73 3.08 -4.26
N ILE A 218 0.59 4.34 -4.65
CA ILE A 218 -0.68 4.93 -5.09
C ILE A 218 -0.57 5.23 -6.57
N SER A 219 -1.15 4.39 -7.43
CA SER A 219 -0.88 4.49 -8.87
C SER A 219 -2.04 4.19 -9.80
N GLY A 220 -2.07 4.86 -10.95
CA GLY A 220 -3.08 4.59 -12.00
C GLY A 220 -4.52 4.93 -11.58
N ASN A 221 -4.72 5.66 -10.48
CA ASN A 221 -6.05 6.00 -10.00
C ASN A 221 -6.60 7.19 -10.80
N THR A 222 -7.91 7.18 -11.08
CA THR A 222 -8.56 8.15 -11.96
C THR A 222 -9.74 8.83 -11.30
N THR A 223 -9.82 10.17 -11.36
CA THR A 223 -11.01 10.89 -10.87
C THR A 223 -11.16 12.29 -11.48
N GLY A 224 -12.12 13.09 -11.01
CA GLY A 224 -12.20 14.51 -11.31
C GLY A 224 -11.24 15.37 -10.48
N SER A 225 -10.84 14.97 -9.28
CA SER A 225 -10.00 15.78 -8.37
C SER A 225 -9.13 14.95 -7.45
N GLY A 226 -7.81 15.13 -7.48
CA GLY A 226 -6.89 14.34 -6.66
C GLY A 226 -6.84 12.89 -7.14
N GLY A 227 -6.14 12.64 -8.25
CA GLY A 227 -6.05 11.32 -8.89
C GLY A 227 -5.60 10.26 -7.88
N GLY A 228 -4.44 10.48 -7.29
CA GLY A 228 -3.92 9.69 -6.18
C GLY A 228 -4.66 10.00 -4.88
N ILE A 229 -4.53 11.23 -4.36
CA ILE A 229 -5.10 11.64 -3.07
C ILE A 229 -5.84 12.97 -3.20
N TYR A 230 -7.02 13.06 -2.59
CA TYR A 230 -7.76 14.31 -2.44
C TYR A 230 -7.90 14.68 -0.97
N CYS A 231 -7.41 15.86 -0.59
CA CYS A 231 -7.57 16.44 0.74
C CYS A 231 -8.53 17.62 0.67
N TYR A 232 -9.63 17.53 1.43
CA TYR A 232 -10.71 18.51 1.40
C TYR A 232 -11.24 18.84 2.80
N ASP A 233 -11.60 20.11 3.01
CA ASP A 233 -12.29 20.58 4.21
C ASP A 233 -11.54 20.24 5.51
N ASN A 234 -10.47 21.01 5.76
CA ASN A 234 -9.63 20.91 6.96
C ASN A 234 -8.94 19.53 7.16
N SER A 235 -8.67 18.82 6.07
CA SER A 235 -8.05 17.49 6.10
C SER A 235 -6.56 17.57 5.81
N SER A 236 -5.70 17.21 6.76
CA SER A 236 -4.25 17.44 6.68
C SER A 236 -3.46 16.16 6.97
N PRO A 237 -3.47 15.17 6.04
CA PRO A 237 -2.77 13.91 6.24
C PRO A 237 -1.24 14.08 6.29
N ILE A 238 -0.58 13.09 6.88
CA ILE A 238 0.88 12.95 6.88
C ILE A 238 1.23 11.85 5.88
N ILE A 239 2.07 12.16 4.89
CA ILE A 239 2.38 11.30 3.75
C ILE A 239 3.90 11.12 3.69
N VAL A 240 4.40 9.92 3.99
CA VAL A 240 5.83 9.63 4.16
C VAL A 240 6.26 8.42 3.32
N GLY A 241 7.32 8.51 2.53
CA GLY A 241 7.87 7.33 1.86
C GLY A 241 6.97 6.75 0.76
N ASN A 242 6.01 7.52 0.23
CA ASN A 242 5.03 6.98 -0.73
C ASN A 242 5.48 7.23 -2.18
N THR A 243 5.18 6.28 -3.07
CA THR A 243 5.21 6.50 -4.52
C THR A 243 3.80 6.84 -5.01
N ILE A 244 3.60 8.04 -5.56
CA ILE A 244 2.32 8.52 -6.08
C ILE A 244 2.50 8.74 -7.58
N VAL A 245 2.12 7.75 -8.40
CA VAL A 245 2.61 7.68 -9.79
C VAL A 245 1.55 7.33 -10.81
N GLY A 246 1.58 7.96 -11.99
CA GLY A 246 0.67 7.62 -13.08
C GLY A 246 -0.81 7.86 -12.77
N ASN A 247 -1.14 8.73 -11.81
CA ASN A 247 -2.53 9.03 -11.47
C ASN A 247 -3.10 10.14 -12.35
N ASN A 248 -4.41 10.14 -12.55
CA ASN A 248 -5.10 11.00 -13.51
C ASN A 248 -6.25 11.77 -12.84
N ALA A 249 -6.27 13.10 -12.96
CA ALA A 249 -7.42 13.91 -12.57
C ALA A 249 -7.60 15.17 -13.43
N GLU A 250 -8.66 15.94 -13.22
CA GLU A 250 -8.74 17.30 -13.78
C GLU A 250 -7.87 18.30 -12.99
N TYR A 251 -7.75 18.10 -11.68
CA TYR A 251 -6.93 18.94 -10.80
C TYR A 251 -6.17 18.05 -9.81
N GLY A 252 -4.84 18.20 -9.74
CA GLY A 252 -4.01 17.39 -8.86
C GLY A 252 -3.96 15.94 -9.33
N GLY A 253 -3.17 15.63 -10.35
CA GLY A 253 -3.00 14.25 -10.82
C GLY A 253 -2.54 13.35 -9.68
N GLY A 254 -1.48 13.74 -8.98
CA GLY A 254 -1.03 13.09 -7.74
C GLY A 254 -1.92 13.46 -6.56
N ILE A 255 -1.83 14.71 -6.09
CA ILE A 255 -2.56 15.23 -4.93
C ILE A 255 -3.29 16.53 -5.27
N ARG A 256 -4.53 16.64 -4.78
CA ARG A 256 -5.24 17.93 -4.69
C ARG A 256 -5.50 18.31 -3.23
N CYS A 257 -5.12 19.52 -2.86
CA CYS A 257 -5.37 20.13 -1.55
C CYS A 257 -6.35 21.29 -1.69
N ARG A 258 -7.41 21.31 -0.87
CA ARG A 258 -8.43 22.34 -0.95
C ARG A 258 -9.10 22.65 0.40
N ASP A 259 -9.46 23.91 0.59
CA ASP A 259 -10.25 24.42 1.73
C ASP A 259 -9.57 24.09 3.08
N SER A 260 -8.44 24.76 3.35
CA SER A 260 -7.63 24.61 4.57
C SER A 260 -7.05 23.21 4.82
N SER A 261 -6.80 22.46 3.76
CA SER A 261 -6.28 21.08 3.82
C SER A 261 -4.78 21.06 3.54
N SER A 262 -3.95 20.98 4.58
CA SER A 262 -2.50 21.24 4.49
C SER A 262 -1.68 20.00 4.84
N PRO A 263 -1.59 19.01 3.93
CA PRO A 263 -0.81 17.80 4.19
C PRO A 263 0.68 18.07 4.36
N VAL A 264 1.34 17.18 5.09
CA VAL A 264 2.81 17.13 5.21
C VAL A 264 3.32 15.96 4.40
N ILE A 265 4.15 16.23 3.40
CA ILE A 265 4.67 15.28 2.42
C ILE A 265 6.18 15.20 2.60
N VAL A 266 6.69 14.01 2.94
CA VAL A 266 8.11 13.80 3.26
C VAL A 266 8.62 12.57 2.54
N GLY A 267 9.79 12.63 1.88
CA GLY A 267 10.41 11.42 1.34
C GLY A 267 9.51 10.72 0.33
N CYS A 268 8.77 11.44 -0.51
CA CYS A 268 7.85 10.83 -1.48
C CYS A 268 8.38 10.97 -2.90
N THR A 269 7.90 10.13 -3.81
CA THR A 269 8.16 10.26 -5.25
C THR A 269 6.85 10.42 -6.00
N PHE A 270 6.72 11.54 -6.71
CA PHE A 270 5.66 11.82 -7.66
C PHE A 270 6.24 11.73 -9.06
N ALA A 271 5.58 10.95 -9.91
CA ALA A 271 6.00 10.79 -11.29
C ALA A 271 4.86 10.36 -12.22
N ASP A 272 4.90 10.83 -13.46
CA ASP A 272 3.96 10.50 -14.54
C ASP A 272 2.48 10.75 -14.20
N ASN A 273 2.18 11.55 -13.17
CA ASN A 273 0.81 11.96 -12.87
C ASN A 273 0.37 13.03 -13.86
N TRP A 274 -0.90 12.95 -14.25
CA TRP A 274 -1.48 13.84 -15.24
C TRP A 274 -2.69 14.58 -14.69
N ALA A 275 -2.70 15.89 -14.90
CA ALA A 275 -3.86 16.75 -14.67
C ALA A 275 -4.40 17.32 -15.99
N GLY A 276 -5.69 17.18 -16.26
CA GLY A 276 -6.34 17.85 -17.40
C GLY A 276 -6.24 19.38 -17.32
N GLY A 277 -6.39 19.92 -16.12
CA GLY A 277 -6.26 21.34 -15.79
C GLY A 277 -4.89 21.66 -15.20
N TYR A 278 -4.76 21.51 -13.88
CA TYR A 278 -3.67 22.13 -13.11
C TYR A 278 -3.05 21.18 -12.09
N GLY A 279 -1.74 21.30 -11.88
CA GLY A 279 -0.99 20.55 -10.87
C GLY A 279 -0.94 19.06 -11.20
N GLY A 280 -0.04 18.64 -12.09
CA GLY A 280 0.15 17.22 -12.41
C GLY A 280 0.53 16.43 -11.16
N ALA A 281 1.55 16.86 -10.42
CA ALA A 281 1.89 16.28 -9.13
C ALA A 281 0.96 16.81 -8.02
N ILE A 282 0.98 18.13 -7.78
CA ILE A 282 0.30 18.78 -6.65
C ILE A 282 -0.49 19.98 -7.13
N HIS A 283 -1.79 19.98 -6.83
CA HIS A 283 -2.66 21.14 -6.99
C HIS A 283 -3.14 21.68 -5.64
N ASN A 284 -2.71 22.88 -5.29
CA ASN A 284 -3.07 23.57 -4.06
C ASN A 284 -4.09 24.71 -4.31
N TYR A 285 -5.20 24.68 -3.59
CA TYR A 285 -6.25 25.72 -3.63
C TYR A 285 -6.65 26.16 -2.22
N SER A 286 -6.15 27.31 -1.79
CA SER A 286 -6.42 27.84 -0.43
C SER A 286 -6.02 26.85 0.68
N SER A 287 -4.79 26.35 0.62
CA SER A 287 -4.17 25.51 1.65
C SER A 287 -2.65 25.70 1.67
N SER A 288 -1.95 25.12 2.65
CA SER A 288 -0.50 25.28 2.86
C SER A 288 0.22 23.93 2.99
N PRO A 289 0.20 23.05 1.97
CA PRO A 289 0.95 21.80 2.05
C PRO A 289 2.46 22.06 2.20
N ILE A 290 3.12 21.18 2.95
CA ILE A 290 4.56 21.19 3.19
C ILE A 290 5.16 19.99 2.47
N VAL A 291 6.21 20.22 1.66
CA VAL A 291 6.89 19.20 0.86
C VAL A 291 8.38 19.21 1.20
N ILE A 292 8.91 18.07 1.65
CA ILE A 292 10.28 17.94 2.14
C ILE A 292 10.91 16.66 1.60
N SER A 293 12.18 16.67 1.17
CA SER A 293 12.88 15.44 0.75
C SER A 293 12.14 14.64 -0.32
N THR A 294 11.39 15.30 -1.18
CA THR A 294 10.47 14.66 -2.13
C THR A 294 10.97 14.88 -3.56
N ILE A 295 10.73 13.90 -4.44
CA ILE A 295 10.96 14.04 -5.87
C ILE A 295 9.62 14.26 -6.57
N LEU A 296 9.55 15.28 -7.42
CA LEU A 296 8.43 15.61 -8.30
C LEU A 296 8.99 15.69 -9.73
N TRP A 297 8.72 14.67 -10.55
CA TRP A 297 9.42 14.50 -11.82
C TRP A 297 8.59 13.80 -12.89
N GLY A 298 8.49 14.39 -14.08
CA GLY A 298 7.75 13.81 -15.20
C GLY A 298 6.24 13.92 -15.05
N ASP A 299 5.74 14.75 -14.14
CA ASP A 299 4.32 15.02 -14.01
C ASP A 299 3.89 16.01 -15.11
N SER A 300 2.59 16.07 -15.41
CA SER A 300 2.11 16.93 -16.50
C SER A 300 0.72 17.50 -16.25
N ALA A 301 0.48 18.70 -16.77
CA ALA A 301 -0.79 19.40 -16.65
C ALA A 301 -1.18 20.03 -17.99
N GLY A 302 -2.45 19.88 -18.39
CA GLY A 302 -2.95 20.43 -19.66
C GLY A 302 -3.02 21.96 -19.70
N THR A 303 -3.11 22.61 -18.54
CA THR A 303 -3.15 24.08 -18.44
C THR A 303 -1.89 24.67 -17.81
N ALA A 304 -1.57 24.36 -16.55
CA ALA A 304 -0.37 24.90 -15.88
C ALA A 304 0.04 24.11 -14.63
N GLY A 305 1.32 24.25 -14.27
CA GLY A 305 1.94 23.58 -13.12
C GLY A 305 2.00 22.08 -13.35
N ALA A 306 2.98 21.65 -14.16
CA ALA A 306 3.26 20.24 -14.40
C ALA A 306 3.52 19.52 -13.07
N GLU A 307 4.49 20.03 -12.29
CA GLU A 307 4.72 19.55 -10.94
C GLU A 307 3.73 20.17 -9.95
N ILE A 308 3.89 21.47 -9.66
CA ILE A 308 3.10 22.14 -8.63
C ILE A 308 2.32 23.31 -9.23
N TYR A 309 1.02 23.36 -8.93
CA TYR A 309 0.19 24.55 -9.13
C TYR A 309 -0.40 25.01 -7.81
N SER A 310 -0.15 26.27 -7.43
CA SER A 310 -0.62 26.83 -6.16
C SER A 310 -1.36 28.14 -6.39
N VAL A 311 -2.59 28.23 -5.89
CA VAL A 311 -3.42 29.44 -5.95
C VAL A 311 -4.08 29.76 -4.61
N GLY A 312 -4.16 31.04 -4.30
CA GLY A 312 -4.64 31.57 -3.03
C GLY A 312 -3.62 32.48 -2.36
N VAL A 313 -3.93 32.91 -1.13
CA VAL A 313 -2.96 33.63 -0.28
C VAL A 313 -1.97 32.68 0.40
N ASP A 314 -2.37 31.42 0.54
CA ASP A 314 -1.59 30.34 1.12
C ASP A 314 -0.84 29.59 0.00
N THR A 315 0.43 29.27 0.25
CA THR A 315 1.34 28.71 -0.76
C THR A 315 1.93 27.39 -0.30
N VAL A 316 2.24 26.52 -1.25
CA VAL A 316 3.04 25.31 -1.00
C VAL A 316 4.44 25.71 -0.52
N VAL A 317 4.88 25.13 0.60
CA VAL A 317 6.26 25.28 1.08
C VAL A 317 7.03 24.04 0.69
N VAL A 318 8.13 24.21 -0.05
CA VAL A 318 8.96 23.12 -0.54
C VAL A 318 10.40 23.35 -0.06
N SER A 319 11.05 22.32 0.47
CA SER A 319 12.47 22.37 0.85
C SER A 319 13.13 21.02 0.65
N TYR A 320 14.45 21.02 0.40
CA TYR A 320 15.25 19.82 0.21
C TYR A 320 14.60 18.81 -0.75
N SER A 321 13.99 19.29 -1.83
CA SER A 321 13.23 18.46 -2.77
C SER A 321 13.72 18.67 -4.19
N ASP A 322 13.56 17.65 -5.03
CA ASP A 322 13.86 17.72 -6.46
C ASP A 322 12.56 17.97 -7.22
N VAL A 323 12.49 19.07 -7.94
CA VAL A 323 11.26 19.49 -8.65
C VAL A 323 11.61 19.83 -10.08
N GLU A 324 11.08 19.09 -11.04
CA GLU A 324 11.31 19.34 -12.47
C GLU A 324 10.89 20.77 -12.85
N GLY A 325 11.83 21.51 -13.45
CA GLY A 325 11.64 22.92 -13.80
C GLY A 325 11.80 23.90 -12.63
N GLY A 326 12.16 23.38 -11.45
CA GLY A 326 12.57 24.10 -10.25
C GLY A 326 11.42 24.67 -9.41
N TRP A 327 11.66 24.76 -8.10
CA TRP A 327 10.77 25.42 -7.15
C TRP A 327 11.56 26.18 -6.07
N PRO A 328 11.17 27.41 -5.70
CA PRO A 328 11.87 28.18 -4.68
C PRO A 328 11.79 27.51 -3.30
N GLY A 329 12.94 27.37 -2.65
CA GLY A 329 13.03 26.78 -1.31
C GLY A 329 14.48 26.46 -0.94
N GLU A 330 14.74 26.30 0.35
CA GLU A 330 16.06 25.88 0.82
C GLU A 330 16.34 24.45 0.36
N GLY A 331 17.54 24.19 -0.15
CA GLY A 331 17.98 22.84 -0.52
C GLY A 331 17.27 22.21 -1.72
N ASN A 332 16.33 22.91 -2.37
CA ASN A 332 15.68 22.38 -3.56
C ASN A 332 16.65 22.33 -4.75
N ILE A 333 16.48 21.30 -5.57
CA ILE A 333 17.23 21.08 -6.80
C ILE A 333 16.26 20.89 -7.98
N ASP A 334 16.80 20.98 -9.19
CA ASP A 334 16.15 20.71 -10.46
C ASP A 334 17.17 19.96 -11.32
N ALA A 335 17.22 18.64 -11.14
CA ALA A 335 18.18 17.77 -11.81
C ALA A 335 17.53 16.42 -12.09
N ASP A 336 17.95 15.75 -13.15
CA ASP A 336 17.44 14.40 -13.45
C ASP A 336 17.71 13.47 -12.24
N PRO A 337 16.67 12.88 -11.61
CA PRO A 337 16.84 11.99 -10.47
C PRO A 337 17.64 10.74 -10.80
N THR A 338 17.83 10.42 -12.09
CA THR A 338 18.51 9.22 -12.59
C THR A 338 17.90 7.95 -12.00
N PHE A 339 16.59 7.77 -12.18
CA PHE A 339 15.90 6.57 -11.77
C PHE A 339 16.45 5.32 -12.48
N VAL A 340 16.38 4.16 -11.80
CA VAL A 340 16.80 2.87 -12.34
C VAL A 340 16.15 2.57 -13.68
N LEU A 341 14.80 2.65 -13.74
CA LEU A 341 14.06 2.42 -14.96
C LEU A 341 12.66 3.04 -14.89
N ALA A 342 12.59 4.37 -14.97
CA ALA A 342 11.34 5.12 -14.86
C ALA A 342 10.25 4.66 -15.85
N SER A 343 10.61 4.23 -17.06
CA SER A 343 9.66 3.72 -18.06
C SER A 343 8.88 2.48 -17.60
N GLU A 344 9.47 1.68 -16.70
CA GLU A 344 8.86 0.51 -16.07
C GLU A 344 8.40 0.82 -14.63
N ARG A 345 8.35 2.11 -14.27
CA ARG A 345 7.94 2.62 -12.95
C ARG A 345 8.84 2.16 -11.80
N ASP A 346 10.12 1.94 -12.10
CA ASP A 346 11.15 1.72 -11.09
C ASP A 346 11.86 3.04 -10.77
N TYR A 347 11.41 3.65 -9.68
CA TYR A 347 11.85 4.96 -9.21
C TYR A 347 12.92 4.88 -8.12
N ARG A 348 13.58 3.73 -7.97
CA ARG A 348 14.82 3.65 -7.18
C ARG A 348 15.91 4.50 -7.85
N LEU A 349 16.87 4.98 -7.07
CA LEU A 349 17.93 5.86 -7.56
C LEU A 349 19.11 5.04 -8.11
N LEU A 350 19.74 5.53 -9.18
CA LEU A 350 21.04 5.03 -9.63
C LEU A 350 22.17 5.70 -8.85
N TRP A 351 23.30 5.01 -8.78
CA TRP A 351 24.54 5.59 -8.28
C TRP A 351 24.90 6.83 -9.11
N HIS A 352 25.27 7.92 -8.41
CA HIS A 352 25.45 9.29 -8.93
C HIS A 352 24.19 10.13 -9.12
N SER A 353 23.03 9.64 -8.68
CA SER A 353 21.85 10.49 -8.60
C SER A 353 22.12 11.76 -7.79
N PRO A 354 21.67 12.94 -8.26
CA PRO A 354 21.75 14.18 -7.50
C PRO A 354 20.84 14.18 -6.26
N CYS A 355 19.91 13.21 -6.17
CA CYS A 355 19.00 13.04 -5.04
C CYS A 355 19.64 12.31 -3.84
N ILE A 356 20.77 11.63 -4.06
CA ILE A 356 21.49 10.92 -2.99
C ILE A 356 22.13 11.91 -2.02
N ASP A 357 21.99 11.68 -0.72
CA ASP A 357 22.42 12.54 0.39
C ASP A 357 21.91 13.99 0.30
N ALA A 358 20.79 14.21 -0.39
CA ALA A 358 20.32 15.54 -0.75
C ALA A 358 19.06 16.00 0.00
N GLY A 359 18.36 15.10 0.69
CA GLY A 359 17.17 15.36 1.51
C GLY A 359 17.45 16.19 2.76
N HIS A 360 16.53 16.25 3.73
CA HIS A 360 16.65 17.15 4.86
C HIS A 360 17.88 16.81 5.74
N PRO A 361 18.74 17.79 6.12
CA PRO A 361 20.02 17.52 6.78
C PRO A 361 19.93 16.89 8.17
N ASP A 362 18.78 17.04 8.85
CA ASP A 362 18.51 16.42 10.16
C ASP A 362 17.86 15.01 10.04
N SER A 363 17.67 14.50 8.82
CA SER A 363 17.13 13.17 8.56
C SER A 363 18.22 12.26 8.02
N LEU A 364 18.19 10.99 8.42
CA LEU A 364 19.14 9.96 8.00
C LEU A 364 18.42 8.78 7.38
N ASP A 365 19.04 8.17 6.38
CA ASP A 365 18.61 6.90 5.82
C ASP A 365 19.06 5.72 6.69
N PRO A 366 18.57 4.49 6.43
CA PRO A 366 18.94 3.29 7.18
C PRO A 366 20.45 2.98 7.19
N ASP A 367 21.21 3.41 6.19
CA ASP A 367 22.68 3.30 6.10
C ASP A 367 23.42 4.41 6.90
N ALA A 368 22.67 5.22 7.64
CA ALA A 368 23.13 6.33 8.46
C ALA A 368 23.79 7.50 7.71
N THR A 369 23.62 7.58 6.39
CA THR A 369 23.96 8.79 5.62
C THR A 369 22.81 9.79 5.63
N ARG A 370 23.01 10.98 5.06
CA ARG A 370 21.95 12.00 5.03
C ARG A 370 20.82 11.46 4.17
N SER A 371 19.57 11.67 4.56
CA SER A 371 18.46 11.11 3.80
C SER A 371 18.49 11.53 2.34
N ASP A 372 18.24 10.60 1.45
CA ASP A 372 18.01 10.84 0.04
C ASP A 372 16.68 11.58 -0.18
N MET A 373 16.54 12.23 -1.33
CA MET A 373 15.23 12.69 -1.78
C MET A 373 14.46 11.53 -2.41
N GLY A 374 13.15 11.49 -2.20
CA GLY A 374 12.27 10.48 -2.80
C GLY A 374 11.84 9.38 -1.84
N ALA A 375 11.06 8.43 -2.38
CA ALA A 375 10.51 7.30 -1.62
C ALA A 375 11.50 6.16 -1.37
N PHE A 376 12.63 6.14 -2.08
CA PHE A 376 13.63 5.08 -2.01
C PHE A 376 15.00 5.70 -1.76
N PHE A 377 15.66 5.27 -0.69
CA PHE A 377 17.06 5.58 -0.49
C PHE A 377 17.94 4.62 -1.29
N PHE A 378 19.15 5.06 -1.59
CA PHE A 378 20.22 4.29 -2.19
C PHE A 378 21.15 3.80 -1.08
N ASP A 379 21.22 2.49 -0.85
CA ASP A 379 22.09 1.93 0.18
C ASP A 379 23.58 2.14 -0.16
N GLN A 380 24.24 2.99 0.62
CA GLN A 380 25.65 3.32 0.41
C GLN A 380 26.62 2.35 1.10
N ASP A 381 26.16 1.32 1.81
CA ASP A 381 27.01 0.24 2.31
C ASP A 381 27.27 -0.85 1.24
N ASP A 382 26.40 -0.97 0.22
CA ASP A 382 26.50 -2.00 -0.81
C ASP A 382 27.40 -1.61 -1.99
N TYR A 383 28.63 -2.13 -2.02
CA TYR A 383 29.59 -1.81 -3.09
C TYR A 383 29.22 -2.39 -4.46
N LEU A 384 28.44 -3.48 -4.47
CA LEU A 384 27.89 -4.09 -5.67
C LEU A 384 26.37 -4.21 -5.49
N THR A 385 25.62 -3.29 -6.08
CA THR A 385 24.15 -3.23 -5.93
C THR A 385 23.45 -3.94 -7.08
N LEU A 386 22.32 -4.58 -6.81
CA LEU A 386 21.43 -5.26 -7.75
C LEU A 386 20.01 -4.70 -7.63
N TYR A 387 19.46 -4.28 -8.77
CA TYR A 387 18.03 -4.00 -8.91
C TYR A 387 17.40 -4.90 -9.96
N LEU A 388 16.23 -5.44 -9.63
CA LEU A 388 15.37 -6.21 -10.51
C LEU A 388 14.12 -5.39 -10.83
N THR A 389 13.89 -5.15 -12.11
CA THR A 389 12.69 -4.47 -12.60
C THR A 389 11.90 -5.43 -13.50
N PRO A 390 10.75 -5.96 -13.06
CA PRO A 390 9.91 -6.80 -13.92
C PRO A 390 9.14 -5.96 -14.94
N ASP A 391 8.99 -6.48 -16.16
CA ASP A 391 8.16 -5.85 -17.20
C ASP A 391 6.66 -5.86 -16.82
N ALA A 392 6.25 -6.86 -16.02
CA ALA A 392 4.88 -7.01 -15.57
C ALA A 392 4.78 -7.74 -14.23
N MET A 393 3.76 -7.39 -13.45
CA MET A 393 3.43 -8.05 -12.18
C MET A 393 2.34 -9.13 -12.33
N VAL A 394 1.79 -9.30 -13.55
CA VAL A 394 0.84 -10.34 -13.93
C VAL A 394 1.30 -10.90 -15.26
N VAL A 395 1.47 -12.21 -15.35
CA VAL A 395 1.95 -12.90 -16.55
C VAL A 395 1.08 -14.12 -16.82
N SER A 396 0.69 -14.34 -18.07
CA SER A 396 -0.10 -15.51 -18.42
C SER A 396 0.76 -16.77 -18.59
N GLN A 397 0.17 -17.92 -18.31
CA GLN A 397 0.78 -19.22 -18.64
C GLN A 397 1.16 -19.29 -20.13
N GLY A 398 2.38 -19.72 -20.43
CA GLY A 398 2.91 -19.85 -21.79
C GLY A 398 3.56 -18.58 -22.34
N GLU A 399 3.52 -17.46 -21.62
CA GLU A 399 4.22 -16.21 -21.98
C GLU A 399 5.63 -16.14 -21.37
N GLU A 400 6.25 -14.97 -21.42
CA GLU A 400 7.56 -14.69 -20.85
C GLU A 400 7.46 -13.64 -19.75
N LEU A 401 8.13 -13.89 -18.62
CA LEU A 401 8.43 -12.88 -17.62
C LEU A 401 9.75 -12.22 -18.01
N GLY A 402 9.68 -10.98 -18.52
CA GLY A 402 10.85 -10.13 -18.71
C GLY A 402 11.27 -9.47 -17.40
N VAL A 403 12.58 -9.44 -17.16
CA VAL A 403 13.20 -8.80 -15.99
C VAL A 403 14.44 -8.05 -16.44
N THR A 404 14.49 -6.75 -16.16
CA THR A 404 15.69 -5.94 -16.29
C THR A 404 16.52 -6.02 -15.02
N TYR A 405 17.74 -6.50 -15.17
CA TYR A 405 18.78 -6.51 -14.13
C TYR A 405 19.61 -5.24 -14.27
N THR A 406 19.66 -4.42 -13.23
CA THR A 406 20.59 -3.30 -13.12
C THR A 406 21.63 -3.66 -12.05
N VAL A 407 22.90 -3.72 -12.43
CA VAL A 407 24.00 -4.01 -11.50
C VAL A 407 24.97 -2.83 -11.48
N ILE A 408 25.35 -2.39 -10.28
CA ILE A 408 26.17 -1.22 -10.03
C ILE A 408 27.44 -1.65 -9.31
N ASN A 409 28.62 -1.40 -9.88
CA ASN A 409 29.90 -1.58 -9.21
C ASN A 409 30.47 -0.22 -8.80
N ARG A 410 30.53 0.03 -7.49
CA ARG A 410 31.10 1.24 -6.88
C ARG A 410 32.56 1.07 -6.46
N TRP A 411 33.17 -0.09 -6.73
CA TRP A 411 34.61 -0.26 -6.53
C TRP A 411 35.41 0.38 -7.67
N ALA A 412 36.55 0.95 -7.31
CA ALA A 412 37.57 1.43 -8.23
C ALA A 412 38.29 0.31 -9.02
N GLN A 413 37.85 -0.95 -8.89
CA GLN A 413 38.36 -2.11 -9.62
C GLN A 413 37.21 -2.94 -10.18
N ALA A 414 37.49 -3.66 -11.27
CA ALA A 414 36.54 -4.62 -11.81
C ALA A 414 36.33 -5.77 -10.81
N GLU A 415 35.09 -6.19 -10.62
CA GLU A 415 34.75 -7.30 -9.72
C GLU A 415 34.15 -8.47 -10.48
N ALA A 416 34.63 -9.68 -10.17
CA ALA A 416 34.00 -10.93 -10.57
C ALA A 416 32.99 -11.40 -9.53
N PHE A 417 31.75 -11.67 -9.93
CA PHE A 417 30.67 -12.10 -9.04
C PHE A 417 29.79 -13.15 -9.74
N TRP A 418 28.99 -13.85 -8.95
CA TRP A 418 28.02 -14.85 -9.40
C TRP A 418 26.62 -14.31 -9.25
N VAL A 419 25.74 -14.63 -10.19
CA VAL A 419 24.30 -14.31 -10.14
C VAL A 419 23.52 -15.61 -10.05
N LEU A 420 22.55 -15.68 -9.13
CA LEU A 420 21.59 -16.79 -9.02
C LEU A 420 20.19 -16.21 -8.85
N ALA A 421 19.26 -16.58 -9.73
CA ALA A 421 17.86 -16.21 -9.65
C ALA A 421 16.95 -17.42 -9.40
N GLU A 422 16.01 -17.26 -8.49
CA GLU A 422 15.08 -18.29 -8.06
C GLU A 422 13.64 -17.76 -8.03
N ALA A 423 12.68 -18.63 -8.35
CA ALA A 423 11.26 -18.38 -8.20
C ALA A 423 10.68 -19.26 -7.09
N ALA A 424 10.13 -18.65 -6.05
CA ALA A 424 9.29 -19.29 -5.04
C ALA A 424 7.89 -19.52 -5.61
N LEU A 425 7.42 -20.76 -5.54
CA LEU A 425 6.14 -21.19 -6.12
C LEU A 425 4.96 -20.95 -5.16
N PRO A 426 3.72 -20.77 -5.65
CA PRO A 426 2.53 -20.56 -4.81
C PRO A 426 2.26 -21.68 -3.80
N GLY A 427 2.60 -22.93 -4.13
CA GLY A 427 2.42 -24.10 -3.27
C GLY A 427 3.63 -24.45 -2.39
N GLY A 428 4.63 -23.57 -2.36
CA GLY A 428 5.92 -23.83 -1.72
C GLY A 428 6.94 -24.48 -2.66
N GLY A 429 8.21 -24.42 -2.24
CA GLY A 429 9.36 -24.82 -3.05
C GLY A 429 9.95 -23.66 -3.86
N THR A 430 11.16 -23.87 -4.37
CA THR A 430 11.88 -22.91 -5.20
C THR A 430 12.32 -23.57 -6.50
N LEU A 431 12.25 -22.82 -7.59
CA LEU A 431 12.76 -23.18 -8.91
C LEU A 431 13.95 -22.29 -9.22
N ASN A 432 15.07 -22.89 -9.63
CA ASN A 432 16.17 -22.11 -10.22
C ASN A 432 15.75 -21.62 -11.61
N VAL A 433 15.73 -20.29 -11.79
CA VAL A 433 15.32 -19.63 -13.03
C VAL A 433 16.54 -19.28 -13.89
N PHE A 434 17.66 -18.93 -13.25
CA PHE A 434 18.87 -18.47 -13.93
C PHE A 434 20.10 -18.60 -13.03
N GLY A 435 21.22 -19.01 -13.61
CA GLY A 435 22.48 -19.21 -12.89
C GLY A 435 22.56 -20.51 -12.08
N PRO A 436 23.56 -20.68 -11.20
CA PRO A 436 24.59 -19.68 -10.89
C PRO A 436 25.56 -19.49 -12.06
N ASP A 437 25.65 -18.27 -12.57
CA ASP A 437 26.57 -17.90 -13.66
C ASP A 437 27.51 -16.78 -13.18
N GLN A 438 28.76 -16.81 -13.65
CA GLN A 438 29.79 -15.83 -13.28
C GLN A 438 29.87 -14.68 -14.28
N TYR A 439 29.97 -13.47 -13.76
CA TYR A 439 30.12 -12.22 -14.50
C TYR A 439 31.29 -11.40 -13.96
N ILE A 440 31.77 -10.45 -14.77
CA ILE A 440 32.73 -9.43 -14.36
C ILE A 440 32.13 -8.08 -14.69
N LEU A 441 31.96 -7.21 -13.70
CA LEU A 441 31.53 -5.83 -13.89
C LEU A 441 32.75 -4.91 -13.81
N PRO A 442 33.00 -4.03 -14.80
CA PRO A 442 34.10 -3.07 -14.73
C PRO A 442 34.02 -2.17 -13.49
N ALA A 443 35.15 -1.55 -13.13
CA ALA A 443 35.19 -0.53 -12.08
C ALA A 443 34.23 0.61 -12.41
N ASP A 444 33.61 1.18 -11.38
CA ASP A 444 32.79 2.39 -11.47
C ASP A 444 31.74 2.32 -12.61
N ALA A 445 31.01 1.21 -12.71
CA ALA A 445 30.13 0.92 -13.84
C ALA A 445 28.71 0.54 -13.41
N ILE A 446 27.73 1.01 -14.18
CA ILE A 446 26.33 0.60 -14.13
C ILE A 446 26.03 -0.17 -15.40
N VAL A 447 25.53 -1.40 -15.29
CA VAL A 447 25.13 -2.23 -16.43
C VAL A 447 23.69 -2.68 -16.27
N GLN A 448 22.89 -2.41 -17.29
CA GLN A 448 21.52 -2.92 -17.40
C GLN A 448 21.44 -4.05 -18.42
N ARG A 449 20.72 -5.12 -18.08
CA ARG A 449 20.49 -6.26 -18.96
C ARG A 449 19.08 -6.80 -18.78
N HIS A 450 18.31 -6.78 -19.86
CA HIS A 450 17.01 -7.44 -19.92
C HIS A 450 17.17 -8.94 -20.18
N LEU A 451 16.46 -9.75 -19.39
CA LEU A 451 16.38 -11.19 -19.53
C LEU A 451 14.90 -11.61 -19.60
N SER A 452 14.57 -12.48 -20.55
CA SER A 452 13.25 -13.12 -20.61
C SER A 452 13.31 -14.52 -20.02
N HIS A 453 12.31 -14.86 -19.20
CA HIS A 453 12.11 -16.18 -18.63
C HIS A 453 10.78 -16.76 -19.07
N SER A 454 10.79 -17.93 -19.71
CA SER A 454 9.54 -18.59 -20.11
C SER A 454 8.75 -19.03 -18.88
N VAL A 455 7.47 -18.65 -18.82
CA VAL A 455 6.48 -19.16 -17.86
C VAL A 455 5.80 -20.38 -18.49
N PRO A 456 6.07 -21.62 -18.04
CA PRO A 456 5.52 -22.80 -18.68
C PRO A 456 3.98 -22.79 -18.70
N GLY A 457 3.37 -23.34 -19.75
CA GLY A 457 1.90 -23.51 -19.83
C GLY A 457 1.29 -24.41 -18.75
N SER A 458 2.13 -25.03 -17.91
CA SER A 458 1.74 -25.86 -16.75
C SER A 458 2.16 -25.25 -15.42
N ALA A 459 2.68 -24.02 -15.41
CA ALA A 459 3.08 -23.33 -14.19
C ALA A 459 1.87 -23.19 -13.25
N PRO A 460 1.99 -23.56 -11.96
CA PRO A 460 0.91 -23.34 -10.99
C PRO A 460 0.36 -21.90 -11.07
N LEU A 461 -0.95 -21.73 -11.01
CA LEU A 461 -1.54 -20.39 -10.94
C LEU A 461 -1.34 -19.78 -9.56
N GLY A 462 -1.29 -18.46 -9.49
CA GLY A 462 -1.21 -17.71 -8.23
C GLY A 462 0.07 -16.89 -8.08
N MET A 463 0.36 -16.51 -6.84
CA MET A 463 1.45 -15.58 -6.50
C MET A 463 2.82 -16.28 -6.43
N TYR A 464 3.78 -15.78 -7.18
CA TYR A 464 5.18 -16.19 -7.17
C TYR A 464 6.04 -15.11 -6.50
N GLY A 465 7.15 -15.53 -5.88
CA GLY A 465 8.22 -14.62 -5.48
C GLY A 465 9.44 -14.84 -6.37
N TYR A 466 9.86 -13.82 -7.12
CA TYR A 466 11.12 -13.84 -7.86
C TYR A 466 12.21 -13.19 -7.01
N ARG A 467 13.36 -13.83 -6.87
CA ARG A 467 14.52 -13.28 -6.15
C ARG A 467 15.79 -13.56 -6.92
N SER A 468 16.71 -12.62 -6.92
CA SER A 468 18.06 -12.84 -7.42
C SER A 468 19.10 -12.33 -6.43
N ARG A 469 20.25 -13.02 -6.42
CA ARG A 469 21.37 -12.77 -5.50
C ARG A 469 22.65 -12.60 -6.28
N ILE A 470 23.47 -11.67 -5.84
CA ILE A 470 24.84 -11.48 -6.34
C ILE A 470 25.87 -11.65 -5.25
N GLY A 471 27.01 -12.28 -5.57
CA GLY A 471 28.05 -12.53 -4.58
C GLY A 471 29.17 -13.47 -5.02
N VAL A 472 29.98 -13.92 -4.07
CA VAL A 472 31.04 -14.92 -4.27
C VAL A 472 30.76 -16.15 -3.40
N PRO A 473 30.38 -17.29 -4.00
CA PRO A 473 30.17 -18.53 -3.28
C PRO A 473 31.43 -18.98 -2.51
N PRO A 474 31.28 -19.69 -1.37
CA PRO A 474 30.01 -20.17 -0.82
C PRO A 474 29.30 -19.20 0.14
N SER A 475 29.94 -18.10 0.57
CA SER A 475 29.48 -17.34 1.74
C SER A 475 29.40 -15.82 1.59
N SER A 476 29.93 -15.24 0.52
CA SER A 476 29.84 -13.79 0.32
C SER A 476 28.58 -13.48 -0.48
N LEU A 477 27.55 -12.97 0.19
CA LEU A 477 26.46 -12.25 -0.47
C LEU A 477 26.88 -10.79 -0.57
N TYR A 478 26.81 -10.22 -1.78
CA TYR A 478 27.02 -8.79 -1.99
C TYR A 478 25.70 -8.04 -1.91
N ASP A 479 24.67 -8.52 -2.60
CA ASP A 479 23.32 -7.93 -2.57
C ASP A 479 22.27 -8.95 -3.03
N GLU A 480 21.00 -8.72 -2.66
CA GLU A 480 19.85 -9.44 -3.17
C GLU A 480 18.64 -8.52 -3.39
N ASP A 481 17.89 -8.77 -4.46
CA ASP A 481 16.64 -8.07 -4.71
C ASP A 481 15.53 -9.06 -5.11
N SER A 482 14.28 -8.67 -4.90
CA SER A 482 13.13 -9.52 -5.13
C SER A 482 11.84 -8.75 -5.41
N PHE A 483 10.94 -9.40 -6.15
CA PHE A 483 9.58 -8.91 -6.38
C PHE A 483 8.60 -10.08 -6.40
N ARG A 484 7.30 -9.76 -6.36
CA ARG A 484 6.22 -10.76 -6.50
C ARG A 484 5.45 -10.54 -7.79
N PHE A 485 5.00 -11.59 -8.42
CA PHE A 485 4.14 -11.52 -9.61
C PHE A 485 3.10 -12.63 -9.58
N VAL A 486 2.01 -12.47 -10.33
CA VAL A 486 0.93 -13.45 -10.40
C VAL A 486 0.95 -14.15 -11.75
N VAL A 487 0.87 -15.48 -11.73
CA VAL A 487 0.63 -16.28 -12.94
C VAL A 487 -0.87 -16.56 -13.08
N VAL A 488 -1.43 -16.21 -14.23
CA VAL A 488 -2.85 -16.37 -14.57
C VAL A 488 -3.04 -17.31 -15.75
N GLU A 489 -4.27 -17.76 -15.98
CA GLU A 489 -4.63 -18.50 -17.19
C GLU A 489 -4.47 -17.60 -18.45
N PRO A 490 -4.23 -18.19 -19.64
CA PRO A 490 -4.02 -17.46 -20.89
C PRO A 490 -5.14 -16.50 -21.31
#